data_AF-A0A7C6G6T1-F1
#
_entry.id   AF-A0A7C6G6T1-F1
#
_cell.length_a   1.000
_cell.length_b   1.000
_cell.length_c   1.000
_cell.angle_alpha   90.00
_cell.angle_beta   90.00
_cell.angle_gamma   90.00
#
_symmetry.space_group_name_H-M   'P 1'
#
loop_
_entity.id
_entity.type
_entity.pdbx_description
1 polymer ?
#
loop_
_entity_poly.entity_id
_entity_poly.type
_entity_poly.pdbx_seq_one_letter_code
_entity_poly.pdbx_strand_id
1 'polypeptide(L)'
;MWSIARYTYYRWMRKWTHHQSLDEVWGISCEREIDAALLEAEELQLLRRELSFLSESHRKTIVYYYFHGKSCGDIAELLGVSPGTVKWRLFEARKQLKRGMGEMRNFGEKSYNPSRLVIGINGKQGNDDSPFSLTDRIIPQNLLLAAYERPKTIEELSEELGIARPYLEEEVQLLLDGELLRRTADAVQTDFIIIDRAQILAVLKEIRECTDQFIERVITHLEINKDRIMNILKNVDLSWERLLWLLIPDSIGTLSGKFMNENCSWHSWNELPIRPHGGRWICTGGEIFDRSQHTKEEIDLVDNWFLIGPYSSTIDGIKMWCISTVLLGMDYSSAKQLNKTDYQICRKIAFKTLSSDALTDIEKEALVKGVEQGYIRKINGEFQLTFPLLTNQQVEELQQTALELYDQVLDNNWETYRKVKQLMQPRIPVHLHSSFDTSVTSLFLFGRVSAALVKAYDAGMLSRIDEKNKTYLGVYMSAAAENA
;
A
#
# COMPACT_ATOMS: atom_id res chain seq x y z
N MET A 1 -3.35 -33.61 7.35
CA MET A 1 -4.00 -33.63 6.02
C MET A 1 -4.69 -34.95 5.70
N TRP A 2 -3.98 -36.10 5.67
CA TRP A 2 -4.56 -37.41 5.35
C TRP A 2 -5.75 -37.81 6.25
N SER A 3 -5.71 -37.48 7.54
CA SER A 3 -6.84 -37.71 8.45
C SER A 3 -8.06 -36.88 8.08
N ILE A 4 -7.87 -35.61 7.71
CA ILE A 4 -8.97 -34.73 7.31
C ILE A 4 -9.58 -35.25 6.01
N ALA A 5 -8.78 -35.50 4.97
CA ALA A 5 -9.25 -36.07 3.71
C ALA A 5 -9.99 -37.40 3.92
N ARG A 6 -9.47 -38.27 4.80
CA ARG A 6 -10.11 -39.53 5.19
C ARG A 6 -11.45 -39.31 5.88
N TYR A 7 -11.55 -38.34 6.80
CA TYR A 7 -12.81 -38.02 7.48
C TYR A 7 -13.82 -37.34 6.55
N THR A 8 -13.40 -36.46 5.64
CA THR A 8 -14.29 -35.87 4.63
C THR A 8 -14.79 -36.94 3.66
N TYR A 9 -13.92 -37.86 3.23
CA TYR A 9 -14.28 -39.00 2.40
C TYR A 9 -15.25 -39.95 3.11
N TYR A 10 -14.99 -40.34 4.36
CA TYR A 10 -15.92 -41.17 5.13
C TYR A 10 -17.28 -40.48 5.36
N ARG A 11 -17.29 -39.15 5.52
CA ARG A 11 -18.52 -38.37 5.67
C ARG A 11 -19.30 -38.30 4.35
N TRP A 12 -18.60 -38.23 3.21
CA TRP A 12 -19.18 -38.30 1.87
C TRP A 12 -19.74 -39.71 1.59
N MET A 13 -18.96 -40.76 1.88
CA MET A 13 -19.36 -42.15 1.66
C MET A 13 -20.59 -42.53 2.51
N ARG A 14 -20.69 -42.06 3.76
CA ARG A 14 -21.88 -42.24 4.61
C ARG A 14 -23.16 -41.56 4.07
N LYS A 15 -23.02 -40.49 3.30
CA LYS A 15 -24.16 -39.87 2.59
C LYS A 15 -24.55 -40.66 1.34
N TRP A 16 -23.59 -41.35 0.73
CA TRP A 16 -23.78 -42.11 -0.51
C TRP A 16 -24.37 -43.51 -0.26
N THR A 17 -24.05 -44.14 0.88
CA THR A 17 -24.54 -45.48 1.26
C THR A 17 -26.05 -45.58 1.51
N HIS A 18 -26.82 -44.50 1.39
CA HIS A 18 -28.29 -44.52 1.50
C HIS A 18 -29.01 -44.72 0.17
N HIS A 19 -28.31 -44.76 -0.97
CA HIS A 19 -28.91 -45.03 -2.29
C HIS A 19 -28.13 -46.11 -3.04
N GLN A 20 -28.81 -47.24 -3.28
CA GLN A 20 -28.50 -48.38 -4.15
C GLN A 20 -27.57 -49.49 -3.62
N SER A 21 -28.10 -50.71 -3.66
CA SER A 21 -27.41 -52.00 -3.47
C SER A 21 -26.48 -52.30 -4.65
N LEU A 22 -25.24 -52.64 -4.33
CA LEU A 22 -24.11 -52.92 -5.24
C LEU A 22 -24.10 -54.37 -5.77
N ASP A 23 -25.25 -54.95 -6.12
CA ASP A 23 -25.31 -56.37 -6.56
C ASP A 23 -25.58 -56.58 -8.05
N GLU A 24 -25.76 -55.53 -8.84
CA GLU A 24 -25.85 -55.67 -10.30
C GLU A 24 -25.01 -54.59 -10.96
N VAL A 25 -24.31 -54.98 -12.03
CA VAL A 25 -23.40 -54.18 -12.87
C VAL A 25 -21.94 -54.12 -12.36
N TRP A 26 -21.13 -55.11 -12.73
CA TRP A 26 -20.04 -54.97 -13.72
C TRP A 26 -19.17 -56.23 -13.73
N GLY A 27 -19.21 -56.95 -14.85
CA GLY A 27 -18.27 -58.02 -15.15
C GLY A 27 -16.85 -57.49 -15.06
N ILE A 28 -16.05 -58.14 -14.21
CA ILE A 28 -14.63 -57.92 -14.03
C ILE A 28 -13.92 -58.21 -15.36
N SER A 29 -13.58 -57.16 -16.08
CA SER A 29 -12.47 -57.14 -17.02
C SER A 29 -11.98 -55.71 -17.11
N CYS A 30 -10.65 -55.52 -16.99
CA CYS A 30 -9.93 -54.23 -17.05
C CYS A 30 -9.57 -53.54 -15.70
N GLU A 31 -9.18 -54.25 -14.63
CA GLU A 31 -8.47 -53.59 -13.50
C GLU A 31 -7.01 -53.24 -13.86
N ARG A 32 -6.28 -54.19 -14.48
CA ARG A 32 -4.83 -54.06 -14.77
C ARG A 32 -4.46 -53.03 -15.86
N GLU A 33 -5.34 -52.82 -16.85
CA GLU A 33 -5.13 -51.83 -17.91
C GLU A 33 -5.44 -50.41 -17.43
N ILE A 34 -6.41 -50.26 -16.52
CA ILE A 34 -6.71 -48.99 -15.85
C ILE A 34 -5.54 -48.58 -14.96
N ASP A 35 -4.97 -49.51 -14.19
CA ASP A 35 -3.82 -49.23 -13.30
C ASP A 35 -2.56 -48.79 -14.08
N ALA A 36 -2.26 -49.43 -15.22
CA ALA A 36 -1.10 -49.07 -16.04
C ALA A 36 -1.26 -47.69 -16.70
N ALA A 37 -2.44 -47.41 -17.27
CA ALA A 37 -2.74 -46.11 -17.86
C ALA A 37 -2.77 -44.99 -16.81
N LEU A 38 -3.22 -45.30 -15.58
CA LEU A 38 -3.20 -44.37 -14.45
C LEU A 38 -1.77 -44.06 -14.02
N LEU A 39 -0.90 -45.06 -13.91
CA LEU A 39 0.52 -44.89 -13.57
C LEU A 39 1.26 -44.05 -14.61
N GLU A 40 1.05 -44.30 -15.91
CA GLU A 40 1.63 -43.47 -16.98
C GLU A 40 1.15 -42.02 -16.91
N ALA A 41 -0.12 -41.80 -16.59
CA ALA A 41 -0.67 -40.46 -16.42
C ALA A 41 -0.06 -39.74 -15.21
N GLU A 42 0.15 -40.45 -14.09
CA GLU A 42 0.82 -39.92 -12.89
C GLU A 42 2.28 -39.56 -13.15
N GLU A 43 3.04 -40.45 -13.80
CA GLU A 43 4.43 -40.18 -14.18
C GLU A 43 4.55 -38.98 -15.12
N LEU A 44 3.63 -38.86 -16.09
CA LEU A 44 3.57 -37.72 -17.00
C LEU A 44 3.23 -36.41 -16.27
N GLN A 45 2.33 -36.46 -15.29
CA GLN A 45 2.01 -35.29 -14.46
C GLN A 45 3.21 -34.87 -13.60
N LEU A 46 3.91 -35.83 -12.99
CA LEU A 46 5.14 -35.57 -12.23
C LEU A 46 6.22 -34.96 -13.13
N LEU A 47 6.43 -35.51 -14.33
CA LEU A 47 7.40 -34.97 -15.29
C LEU A 47 7.04 -33.52 -15.69
N ARG A 48 5.76 -33.25 -16.01
CA ARG A 48 5.29 -31.89 -16.34
C ARG A 48 5.50 -30.92 -15.18
N ARG A 49 5.21 -31.35 -13.95
CA ARG A 49 5.48 -30.57 -12.75
C ARG A 49 6.97 -30.25 -12.64
N GLU A 50 7.85 -31.25 -12.70
CA GLU A 50 9.29 -31.04 -12.52
C GLU A 50 9.93 -30.24 -13.64
N LEU A 51 9.44 -30.37 -14.88
CA LEU A 51 9.86 -29.51 -15.99
C LEU A 51 9.59 -28.03 -15.67
N SER A 52 8.48 -27.73 -14.99
CA SER A 52 8.10 -26.36 -14.60
C SER A 52 8.98 -25.77 -13.48
N PHE A 53 9.70 -26.62 -12.73
CA PHE A 53 10.68 -26.22 -11.72
C PHE A 53 12.11 -26.23 -12.24
N LEU A 54 12.36 -26.44 -13.54
CA LEU A 54 13.70 -26.21 -14.11
C LEU A 54 13.93 -24.71 -14.34
N SER A 55 15.18 -24.26 -14.20
CA SER A 55 15.58 -22.91 -14.64
C SER A 55 15.23 -22.71 -16.13
N GLU A 56 14.93 -21.48 -16.52
CA GLU A 56 14.60 -21.14 -17.91
C GLU A 56 15.58 -21.74 -18.93
N SER A 57 16.88 -21.62 -18.65
CA SER A 57 17.94 -22.10 -19.54
C SER A 57 17.93 -23.63 -19.69
N HIS A 58 17.72 -24.37 -18.60
CA HIS A 58 17.57 -25.83 -18.63
C HIS A 58 16.27 -26.26 -19.31
N ARG A 59 15.16 -25.62 -18.96
CA ARG A 59 13.82 -25.90 -19.50
C ARG A 59 13.76 -25.67 -21.01
N LYS A 60 14.20 -24.50 -21.50
CA LYS A 60 14.27 -24.20 -22.94
C LYS A 60 15.12 -25.23 -23.69
N THR A 61 16.27 -25.61 -23.13
CA THR A 61 17.16 -26.62 -23.75
C THR A 61 16.47 -27.98 -23.88
N ILE A 62 15.80 -28.45 -22.82
CA ILE A 62 15.03 -29.70 -22.83
C ILE A 62 13.87 -29.65 -23.83
N VAL A 63 13.11 -28.55 -23.84
CA VAL A 63 11.98 -28.35 -24.76
C VAL A 63 12.44 -28.39 -26.21
N TYR A 64 13.49 -27.63 -26.56
CA TYR A 64 14.03 -27.64 -27.92
C TYR A 64 14.56 -29.01 -28.36
N TYR A 65 15.22 -29.74 -27.46
CA TYR A 65 15.80 -31.04 -27.79
C TYR A 65 14.73 -32.13 -27.93
N TYR A 66 13.88 -32.32 -26.91
CA TYR A 66 12.96 -33.45 -26.83
C TYR A 66 11.60 -33.20 -27.49
N PHE A 67 11.09 -31.96 -27.45
CA PHE A 67 9.77 -31.65 -28.02
C PHE A 67 9.85 -31.09 -29.44
N HIS A 68 10.92 -30.36 -29.75
CA HIS A 68 11.13 -29.79 -31.09
C HIS A 68 12.17 -30.53 -31.94
N GLY A 69 12.82 -31.57 -31.40
CA GLY A 69 13.74 -32.44 -32.14
C GLY A 69 15.01 -31.75 -32.69
N LYS A 70 15.43 -30.62 -32.09
CA LYS A 70 16.58 -29.84 -32.57
C LYS A 70 17.93 -30.46 -32.18
N SER A 71 18.94 -30.30 -33.03
CA SER A 71 20.30 -30.75 -32.71
C SER A 71 20.97 -29.87 -31.65
N CYS A 72 22.00 -30.39 -30.96
CA CYS A 72 22.78 -29.56 -30.03
C CYS A 72 23.46 -28.35 -30.72
N GLY A 73 23.74 -28.44 -32.03
CA GLY A 73 24.26 -27.33 -32.82
C GLY A 73 23.21 -26.25 -33.05
N ASP A 74 22.01 -26.66 -33.48
CA ASP A 74 20.90 -25.73 -33.74
C ASP A 74 20.47 -25.01 -32.44
N ILE A 75 20.44 -25.73 -31.32
CA ILE A 75 20.11 -25.15 -30.01
C ILE A 75 21.19 -24.17 -29.55
N ALA A 76 22.47 -24.48 -29.80
CA ALA A 76 23.59 -23.61 -29.47
C ALA A 76 23.49 -22.28 -30.23
N GLU A 77 23.16 -22.35 -31.52
CA GLU A 77 22.92 -21.17 -32.36
C GLU A 77 21.71 -20.36 -31.87
N LEU A 78 20.57 -21.01 -31.65
CA LEU A 78 19.33 -20.35 -31.20
C LEU A 78 19.46 -19.66 -29.85
N LEU A 79 20.23 -20.24 -28.92
CA LEU A 79 20.41 -19.72 -27.57
C LEU A 79 21.66 -18.87 -27.38
N GLY A 80 22.49 -18.71 -28.43
CA GLY A 80 23.75 -17.95 -28.37
C GLY A 80 24.79 -18.55 -27.40
N VAL A 81 24.88 -19.87 -27.29
CA VAL A 81 25.81 -20.58 -26.39
C VAL A 81 26.63 -21.64 -27.13
N SER A 82 27.65 -22.21 -26.49
CA SER A 82 28.43 -23.29 -27.13
C SER A 82 27.67 -24.63 -27.16
N PRO A 83 27.91 -25.51 -28.16
CA PRO A 83 27.36 -26.87 -28.16
C PRO A 83 27.74 -27.69 -26.91
N GLY A 84 28.91 -27.40 -26.32
CA GLY A 84 29.33 -28.00 -25.05
C GLY A 84 28.42 -27.59 -23.89
N THR A 85 28.06 -26.30 -23.82
CA THR A 85 27.10 -25.75 -22.85
C THR A 85 25.73 -26.39 -23.00
N VAL A 86 25.25 -26.62 -24.23
CA VAL A 86 23.99 -27.32 -24.49
C VAL A 86 24.00 -28.75 -23.93
N LYS A 87 25.06 -29.51 -24.20
CA LYS A 87 25.22 -30.88 -23.67
C LYS A 87 25.24 -30.89 -22.14
N TRP A 88 25.95 -29.95 -21.53
CA TRP A 88 25.99 -29.79 -20.08
C TRP A 88 24.61 -29.45 -19.49
N ARG A 89 23.88 -28.48 -20.07
CA ARG A 89 22.52 -28.12 -19.65
C ARG A 89 21.56 -29.30 -19.75
N LEU A 90 21.62 -30.08 -20.83
CA LEU A 90 20.81 -31.30 -20.98
C LEU A 90 21.12 -32.35 -19.91
N PHE A 91 22.40 -32.53 -19.57
CA PHE A 91 22.83 -33.46 -18.54
C PHE A 91 22.31 -33.03 -17.15
N GLU A 92 22.53 -31.77 -16.77
CA GLU A 92 22.08 -31.25 -15.48
C GLU A 92 20.56 -31.22 -15.38
N ALA A 93 19.86 -30.81 -16.45
CA ALA A 93 18.40 -30.82 -16.47
C ALA A 93 17.82 -32.23 -16.25
N ARG A 94 18.36 -33.26 -16.91
CA ARG A 94 17.94 -34.66 -16.69
C ARG A 94 18.19 -35.12 -15.26
N LYS A 95 19.32 -34.72 -14.66
CA LYS A 95 19.64 -35.04 -13.27
C LYS A 95 18.64 -34.39 -12.30
N GLN A 96 18.28 -33.12 -12.54
CA GLN A 96 17.30 -32.40 -11.74
C GLN A 96 15.90 -33.02 -11.87
N LEU A 97 15.46 -33.36 -13.09
CA LEU A 97 14.18 -34.04 -13.31
C LEU A 97 14.12 -35.39 -12.59
N LYS A 98 15.17 -36.21 -12.72
CA LYS A 98 15.23 -37.51 -12.05
C LYS A 98 15.11 -37.38 -10.52
N ARG A 99 15.80 -36.38 -9.94
CA ARG A 99 15.71 -36.10 -8.51
C ARG A 99 14.30 -35.65 -8.11
N GLY A 100 13.74 -34.66 -8.82
CA GLY A 100 12.43 -34.11 -8.50
C GLY A 100 11.26 -35.07 -8.71
N MET A 101 11.41 -36.07 -9.58
CA MET A 101 10.41 -37.14 -9.75
C MET A 101 10.50 -38.18 -8.63
N GLY A 102 11.69 -38.38 -8.03
CA GLY A 102 11.90 -39.32 -6.92
C GLY A 102 11.64 -38.74 -5.53
N GLU A 103 11.61 -37.40 -5.40
CA GLU A 103 11.44 -36.69 -4.13
C GLU A 103 10.15 -35.84 -4.15
N MET A 104 9.36 -35.91 -3.09
CA MET A 104 8.21 -35.03 -2.94
C MET A 104 8.68 -33.61 -2.60
N ARG A 105 8.32 -32.63 -3.43
CA ARG A 105 8.58 -31.22 -3.13
C ARG A 105 7.76 -30.78 -1.91
N ASN A 106 8.42 -30.11 -0.97
CA ASN A 106 7.77 -29.47 0.16
C ASN A 106 7.64 -27.98 -0.14
N PHE A 107 6.42 -27.51 -0.36
CA PHE A 107 6.17 -26.09 -0.58
C PHE A 107 6.06 -25.32 0.73
N GLY A 108 6.40 -24.03 0.67
CA GLY A 108 6.28 -23.12 1.81
C GLY A 108 4.82 -22.78 2.15
N GLU A 109 4.62 -22.08 3.27
CA GLU A 109 3.29 -21.66 3.73
C GLU A 109 2.52 -20.85 2.68
N LYS A 110 3.23 -19.97 1.94
CA LYS A 110 2.64 -19.07 0.93
C LYS A 110 2.01 -19.82 -0.25
N SER A 111 2.29 -21.11 -0.43
CA SER A 111 1.63 -21.95 -1.44
C SER A 111 0.16 -22.27 -1.15
N TYR A 112 -0.25 -22.27 0.13
CA TYR A 112 -1.63 -22.57 0.53
C TYR A 112 -2.25 -21.49 1.41
N ASN A 113 -1.46 -20.60 2.00
CA ASN A 113 -1.88 -19.47 2.82
C ASN A 113 -1.16 -18.18 2.40
N PRO A 114 -1.44 -17.64 1.20
CA PRO A 114 -0.80 -16.41 0.73
C PRO A 114 -1.27 -15.20 1.54
N SER A 115 -0.35 -14.29 1.83
CA SER A 115 -0.61 -13.05 2.55
C SER A 115 -1.02 -11.94 1.59
N ARG A 116 -1.58 -10.85 2.14
CA ARG A 116 -1.78 -9.60 1.41
C ARG A 116 -0.81 -8.53 1.91
N LEU A 117 -0.32 -7.72 0.99
CA LEU A 117 0.55 -6.57 1.22
C LEU A 117 -0.20 -5.30 0.80
N VAL A 118 -0.16 -4.28 1.65
CA VAL A 118 -0.55 -2.91 1.30
C VAL A 118 0.72 -2.09 1.21
N ILE A 119 0.82 -1.21 0.22
CA ILE A 119 1.95 -0.29 0.08
C ILE A 119 1.48 1.15 0.10
N GLY A 120 2.37 2.03 0.55
CA GLY A 120 2.29 3.47 0.41
C GLY A 120 3.61 4.01 -0.13
N ILE A 121 3.58 5.25 -0.61
CA ILE A 121 4.79 5.91 -1.11
C ILE A 121 4.97 7.28 -0.48
N ASN A 122 6.24 7.63 -0.22
CA ASN A 122 6.66 9.01 -0.02
C ASN A 122 7.09 9.57 -1.37
N GLY A 123 6.29 10.48 -1.94
CA GLY A 123 6.56 11.11 -3.23
C GLY A 123 5.37 11.01 -4.19
N LYS A 124 5.66 10.82 -5.48
CA LYS A 124 4.67 10.79 -6.56
C LYS A 124 4.79 9.51 -7.37
N GLN A 125 3.68 8.82 -7.56
CA GLN A 125 3.57 7.64 -8.42
C GLN A 125 3.94 7.93 -9.89
N GLY A 126 4.25 6.88 -10.63
CA GLY A 126 4.44 6.94 -12.09
C GLY A 126 3.13 7.23 -12.82
N ASN A 127 3.24 7.65 -14.08
CA ASN A 127 2.08 7.91 -14.95
C ASN A 127 1.26 6.65 -15.26
N ASP A 128 1.84 5.47 -15.03
CA ASP A 128 1.27 4.14 -15.16
C ASP A 128 0.72 3.58 -13.83
N ASP A 129 0.59 4.44 -12.81
CA ASP A 129 0.18 4.08 -11.45
C ASP A 129 1.21 3.22 -10.67
N SER A 130 2.44 3.08 -11.17
CA SER A 130 3.52 2.42 -10.42
C SER A 130 3.91 3.21 -9.15
N PRO A 131 4.17 2.53 -8.01
CA PRO A 131 4.30 1.08 -7.86
C PRO A 131 2.99 0.34 -7.56
N PHE A 132 1.87 1.03 -7.40
CA PHE A 132 0.60 0.42 -6.96
C PHE A 132 0.13 -0.66 -7.93
N SER A 133 0.12 -0.36 -9.23
CA SER A 133 -0.27 -1.29 -10.30
C SER A 133 0.56 -2.58 -10.34
N LEU A 134 1.81 -2.54 -9.88
CA LEU A 134 2.69 -3.72 -9.80
C LEU A 134 2.38 -4.62 -8.59
N THR A 135 1.71 -4.06 -7.58
CA THR A 135 1.42 -4.74 -6.30
C THR A 135 -0.05 -5.07 -6.09
N ASP A 136 -0.94 -4.85 -7.06
CA ASP A 136 -2.37 -5.18 -6.93
C ASP A 136 -2.65 -6.70 -6.88
N ARG A 137 -1.71 -7.50 -7.41
CA ARG A 137 -1.87 -8.95 -7.61
C ARG A 137 -1.19 -9.74 -6.48
N ILE A 138 -1.78 -10.87 -6.10
CA ILE A 138 -1.32 -11.67 -4.95
C ILE A 138 0.07 -12.29 -5.12
N ILE A 139 0.46 -12.63 -6.36
CA ILE A 139 1.76 -13.25 -6.65
C ILE A 139 2.90 -12.26 -6.40
N PRO A 140 2.91 -11.05 -7.00
CA PRO A 140 3.89 -10.01 -6.66
C PRO A 140 4.00 -9.70 -5.16
N GLN A 141 2.86 -9.55 -4.48
CA GLN A 141 2.85 -9.29 -3.03
C GLN A 141 3.58 -10.39 -2.24
N ASN A 142 3.32 -11.66 -2.56
CA ASN A 142 3.94 -12.78 -1.86
C ASN A 142 5.39 -13.01 -2.26
N LEU A 143 5.80 -12.65 -3.49
CA LEU A 143 7.21 -12.59 -3.89
C LEU A 143 7.98 -11.58 -3.04
N LEU A 144 7.43 -10.37 -2.86
CA LEU A 144 8.03 -9.30 -2.06
C LEU A 144 8.11 -9.68 -0.58
N LEU A 145 7.07 -10.32 -0.03
CA LEU A 145 7.09 -10.81 1.35
C LEU A 145 8.11 -11.94 1.53
N ALA A 146 8.17 -12.89 0.60
CA ALA A 146 9.10 -14.01 0.63
C ALA A 146 10.57 -13.54 0.55
N ALA A 147 10.86 -12.56 -0.30
CA ALA A 147 12.20 -12.03 -0.54
C ALA A 147 12.59 -10.85 0.37
N TYR A 148 11.87 -10.61 1.48
CA TYR A 148 12.14 -9.46 2.34
C TYR A 148 13.37 -9.66 3.24
N GLU A 149 13.33 -10.67 4.11
CA GLU A 149 14.34 -10.88 5.16
C GLU A 149 15.74 -11.17 4.61
N ARG A 150 15.81 -11.93 3.53
CA ARG A 150 17.06 -12.30 2.85
C ARG A 150 16.87 -12.40 1.35
N PRO A 151 17.94 -12.27 0.54
CA PRO A 151 17.89 -12.59 -0.87
C PRO A 151 17.43 -14.04 -1.09
N LYS A 152 16.55 -14.23 -2.07
CA LYS A 152 16.09 -15.55 -2.53
C LYS A 152 16.23 -15.70 -4.04
N THR A 153 16.67 -16.87 -4.45
CA THR A 153 16.69 -17.26 -5.87
C THR A 153 15.26 -17.49 -6.37
N ILE A 154 15.06 -17.45 -7.69
CA ILE A 154 13.75 -17.79 -8.30
C ILE A 154 13.35 -19.23 -7.96
N GLU A 155 14.33 -20.11 -7.74
CA GLU A 155 14.12 -21.48 -7.26
C GLU A 155 13.49 -21.52 -5.87
N GLU A 156 14.10 -20.84 -4.90
CA GLU A 156 13.56 -20.77 -3.54
C GLU A 156 12.18 -20.11 -3.50
N LEU A 157 11.96 -19.05 -4.30
CA LEU A 157 10.65 -18.39 -4.41
C LEU A 157 9.58 -19.32 -5.01
N SER A 158 9.95 -20.09 -6.03
CA SER A 158 9.09 -21.10 -6.65
C SER A 158 8.69 -22.19 -5.66
N GLU A 159 9.61 -22.63 -4.83
CA GLU A 159 9.36 -23.62 -3.78
C GLU A 159 8.52 -23.04 -2.63
N GLU A 160 8.76 -21.80 -2.22
CA GLU A 160 7.99 -21.17 -1.16
C GLU A 160 6.53 -20.88 -1.56
N LEU A 161 6.32 -20.37 -2.77
CA LEU A 161 5.00 -20.01 -3.28
C LEU A 161 4.28 -21.20 -3.93
N GLY A 162 4.98 -22.31 -4.22
CA GLY A 162 4.41 -23.44 -4.95
C GLY A 162 4.00 -23.11 -6.40
N ILE A 163 4.60 -22.06 -6.99
CA ILE A 163 4.31 -21.59 -8.33
C ILE A 163 5.44 -21.99 -9.27
N ALA A 164 5.09 -22.50 -10.45
CA ALA A 164 6.06 -22.86 -11.48
C ALA A 164 6.94 -21.67 -11.90
N ARG A 165 8.26 -21.91 -12.01
CA ARG A 165 9.27 -20.90 -12.37
C ARG A 165 8.93 -20.06 -13.60
N PRO A 166 8.43 -20.60 -14.74
CA PRO A 166 8.05 -19.79 -15.90
C PRO A 166 7.19 -18.55 -15.58
N TYR A 167 6.23 -18.71 -14.67
CA TYR A 167 5.32 -17.63 -14.31
C TYR A 167 5.96 -16.66 -13.32
N LEU A 168 6.84 -17.14 -12.44
CA LEU A 168 7.57 -16.27 -11.52
C LEU A 168 8.67 -15.47 -12.21
N GLU A 169 9.31 -16.01 -13.25
CA GLU A 169 10.35 -15.31 -14.01
C GLU A 169 9.84 -13.97 -14.57
N GLU A 170 8.61 -13.97 -15.11
CA GLU A 170 7.95 -12.76 -15.61
C GLU A 170 7.63 -11.77 -14.48
N GLU A 171 7.01 -12.23 -13.40
CA GLU A 171 6.66 -11.38 -12.25
C GLU A 171 7.88 -10.77 -11.56
N VAL A 172 8.95 -11.55 -11.40
CA VAL A 172 10.21 -11.07 -10.85
C VAL A 172 10.81 -10.00 -11.75
N GLN A 173 10.75 -10.17 -13.07
CA GLN A 173 11.26 -9.16 -14.00
C GLN A 173 10.46 -7.86 -13.92
N LEU A 174 9.13 -7.92 -13.87
CA LEU A 174 8.27 -6.73 -13.70
C LEU A 174 8.57 -5.98 -12.40
N LEU A 175 8.79 -6.70 -11.30
CA LEU A 175 9.14 -6.11 -10.00
C LEU A 175 10.56 -5.52 -9.96
N LEU A 176 11.51 -6.08 -10.71
CA LEU A 176 12.85 -5.53 -10.87
C LEU A 176 12.82 -4.26 -11.73
N ASP A 177 12.08 -4.28 -12.83
CA ASP A 177 11.93 -3.13 -13.73
C ASP A 177 11.21 -1.97 -13.03
N GLY A 178 10.24 -2.29 -12.16
CA GLY A 178 9.57 -1.34 -11.27
C GLY A 178 10.34 -0.94 -10.01
N GLU A 179 11.57 -1.42 -9.83
CA GLU A 179 12.46 -1.13 -8.69
C GLU A 179 11.85 -1.47 -7.31
N LEU A 180 10.95 -2.46 -7.24
CA LEU A 180 10.43 -3.03 -5.99
C LEU A 180 11.27 -4.20 -5.49
N LEU A 181 11.93 -4.90 -6.41
CA LEU A 181 13.00 -5.85 -6.13
C LEU A 181 14.34 -5.25 -6.58
N ARG A 182 15.41 -5.71 -5.93
CA ARG A 182 16.79 -5.53 -6.37
C ARG A 182 17.44 -6.86 -6.68
N ARG A 183 18.36 -6.87 -7.65
CA ARG A 183 19.24 -8.02 -7.89
C ARG A 183 20.35 -8.07 -6.84
N THR A 184 20.69 -9.26 -6.40
CA THR A 184 21.98 -9.56 -5.78
C THR A 184 22.83 -10.36 -6.76
N ALA A 185 23.69 -11.28 -6.32
CA ALA A 185 24.53 -12.06 -7.24
C ALA A 185 23.69 -12.98 -8.15
N ASP A 186 22.93 -13.89 -7.56
CA ASP A 186 22.10 -14.90 -8.24
C ASP A 186 20.64 -14.91 -7.71
N ALA A 187 20.31 -13.98 -6.83
CA ALA A 187 19.05 -13.88 -6.14
C ALA A 187 18.41 -12.49 -6.28
N VAL A 188 17.20 -12.35 -5.77
CA VAL A 188 16.48 -11.09 -5.66
C VAL A 188 16.09 -10.82 -4.21
N GLN A 189 16.00 -9.56 -3.85
CA GLN A 189 15.55 -9.12 -2.52
C GLN A 189 14.62 -7.92 -2.66
N THR A 190 13.64 -7.79 -1.78
CA THR A 190 12.77 -6.62 -1.71
C THR A 190 13.55 -5.37 -1.37
N ASP A 191 13.32 -4.28 -2.11
CA ASP A 191 14.08 -3.04 -2.00
C ASP A 191 13.31 -1.90 -1.31
N PHE A 192 12.36 -2.26 -0.46
CA PHE A 192 11.64 -1.33 0.40
C PHE A 192 11.26 -1.97 1.74
N ILE A 193 11.00 -1.14 2.74
CA ILE A 193 10.70 -1.60 4.10
C ILE A 193 9.30 -2.19 4.14
N ILE A 194 9.17 -3.41 4.66
CA ILE A 194 7.88 -4.05 4.97
C ILE A 194 7.73 -4.14 6.49
N ILE A 195 6.62 -3.59 6.98
CA ILE A 195 6.23 -3.68 8.39
C ILE A 195 5.33 -4.90 8.55
N ASP A 196 5.81 -5.87 9.32
CA ASP A 196 5.06 -7.06 9.67
C ASP A 196 3.89 -6.76 10.64
N ARG A 197 2.82 -7.54 10.55
CA ARG A 197 1.60 -7.41 11.36
C ARG A 197 1.86 -7.48 12.86
N ALA A 198 2.78 -8.35 13.29
CA ALA A 198 3.10 -8.47 14.72
C ALA A 198 3.90 -7.26 15.20
N GLN A 199 4.68 -6.64 14.31
CA GLN A 199 5.49 -5.47 14.61
C GLN A 199 4.64 -4.22 14.73
N ILE A 200 3.71 -3.98 13.80
CA ILE A 200 2.89 -2.77 13.84
C ILE A 200 2.08 -2.71 15.14
N LEU A 201 1.42 -3.79 15.53
CA LEU A 201 0.62 -3.80 16.76
C LEU A 201 1.48 -3.57 18.00
N ALA A 202 2.64 -4.23 18.09
CA ALA A 202 3.56 -4.04 19.21
C ALA A 202 4.08 -2.59 19.27
N VAL A 203 4.48 -2.01 18.14
CA VAL A 203 4.96 -0.63 18.08
C VAL A 203 3.86 0.35 18.49
N LEU A 204 2.65 0.21 17.93
CA LEU A 204 1.53 1.10 18.23
C LEU A 204 1.15 1.06 19.72
N LYS A 205 1.16 -0.12 20.34
CA LYS A 205 0.91 -0.26 21.78
C LYS A 205 1.94 0.50 22.61
N GLU A 206 3.23 0.38 22.27
CA GLU A 206 4.33 1.01 23.02
C GLU A 206 4.38 2.54 22.90
N ILE A 207 4.00 3.08 21.73
CA ILE A 207 4.04 4.53 21.47
C ILE A 207 2.71 5.25 21.74
N ARG A 208 1.66 4.51 22.11
CA ARG A 208 0.32 5.07 22.35
C ARG A 208 0.34 6.17 23.39
N GLU A 209 0.94 5.93 24.55
CA GLU A 209 0.96 6.90 25.65
C GLU A 209 1.63 8.22 25.25
N CYS A 210 2.78 8.14 24.58
CA CYS A 210 3.45 9.34 24.08
C CYS A 210 2.56 10.09 23.08
N THR A 211 1.85 9.35 22.23
CA THR A 211 0.94 9.93 21.25
C THR A 211 -0.26 10.61 21.91
N ASP A 212 -0.86 9.99 22.92
CA ASP A 212 -2.00 10.54 23.65
C ASP A 212 -1.66 11.87 24.33
N GLN A 213 -0.51 11.95 25.00
CA GLN A 213 -0.01 13.18 25.64
C GLN A 213 0.31 14.26 24.59
N PHE A 214 0.87 13.88 23.45
CA PHE A 214 1.16 14.81 22.35
C PHE A 214 -0.14 15.42 21.79
N ILE A 215 -1.15 14.59 21.53
CA ILE A 215 -2.44 15.03 21.01
C ILE A 215 -3.13 15.99 21.97
N GLU A 216 -3.13 15.69 23.27
CA GLU A 216 -3.72 16.56 24.29
C GLU A 216 -3.06 17.94 24.32
N ARG A 217 -1.73 18.01 24.19
CA ARG A 217 -1.00 19.28 24.09
C ARG A 217 -1.38 20.06 22.85
N VAL A 218 -1.49 19.40 21.69
CA VAL A 218 -1.90 20.04 20.43
C VAL A 218 -3.33 20.59 20.55
N ILE A 219 -4.29 19.80 21.02
CA ILE A 219 -5.68 20.24 21.17
C ILE A 219 -5.78 21.41 22.16
N THR A 220 -5.11 21.31 23.32
CA THR A 220 -5.09 22.38 24.32
C THR A 220 -4.51 23.68 23.74
N HIS A 221 -3.42 23.58 22.97
CA HIS A 221 -2.79 24.73 22.33
C HIS A 221 -3.70 25.39 21.31
N LEU A 222 -4.44 24.61 20.53
CA LEU A 222 -5.44 25.13 19.59
C LEU A 222 -6.58 25.86 20.31
N GLU A 223 -7.10 25.32 21.41
CA GLU A 223 -8.16 25.96 22.20
C GLU A 223 -7.69 27.26 22.85
N ILE A 224 -6.48 27.30 23.43
CA ILE A 224 -5.91 28.52 24.03
C ILE A 224 -5.76 29.62 22.97
N ASN A 225 -5.41 29.27 21.74
CA ASN A 225 -5.18 30.22 20.65
C ASN A 225 -6.40 30.43 19.75
N LYS A 226 -7.58 29.92 20.13
CA LYS A 226 -8.79 29.93 19.31
C LYS A 226 -9.13 31.32 18.76
N ASP A 227 -9.15 32.36 19.60
CA ASP A 227 -9.51 33.71 19.15
C ASP A 227 -8.52 34.27 18.12
N ARG A 228 -7.22 34.03 18.32
CA ARG A 228 -6.17 34.42 17.37
C ARG A 228 -6.32 33.67 16.05
N ILE A 229 -6.54 32.36 16.10
CA ILE A 229 -6.73 31.51 14.92
C ILE A 229 -7.99 31.93 14.15
N MET A 230 -9.10 32.20 14.84
CA MET A 230 -10.33 32.68 14.22
C MET A 230 -10.15 34.05 13.57
N ASN A 231 -9.30 34.92 14.13
CA ASN A 231 -8.94 36.18 13.49
C ASN A 231 -8.08 36.00 12.23
N ILE A 232 -7.13 35.05 12.23
CA ILE A 232 -6.40 34.65 11.00
C ILE A 232 -7.40 34.16 9.95
N LEU A 233 -8.37 33.36 10.36
CA LEU A 233 -9.40 32.74 9.53
C LEU A 233 -10.66 33.58 9.32
N LYS A 234 -10.63 34.89 9.56
CA LYS A 234 -11.81 35.78 9.54
C LYS A 234 -12.65 35.75 8.24
N ASN A 235 -12.07 35.32 7.13
CA ASN A 235 -12.74 35.21 5.83
C ASN A 235 -13.33 33.82 5.56
N VAL A 236 -13.20 32.88 6.50
CA VAL A 236 -13.71 31.51 6.40
C VAL A 236 -14.99 31.38 7.20
N ASP A 237 -16.07 31.03 6.52
CA ASP A 237 -17.39 30.84 7.13
C ASP A 237 -17.62 29.37 7.54
N LEU A 238 -16.80 28.89 8.49
CA LEU A 238 -16.89 27.53 9.05
C LEU A 238 -16.81 27.59 10.57
N SER A 239 -17.54 26.70 11.26
CA SER A 239 -17.49 26.62 12.72
C SER A 239 -16.13 26.13 13.22
N TRP A 240 -15.81 26.39 14.49
CA TRP A 240 -14.57 25.94 15.11
C TRP A 240 -14.42 24.41 15.04
N GLU A 241 -15.48 23.69 15.38
CA GLU A 241 -15.55 22.23 15.35
C GLU A 241 -15.38 21.67 13.93
N ARG A 242 -15.71 22.47 12.91
CA ARG A 242 -15.45 22.14 11.50
C ARG A 242 -13.99 22.39 11.11
N LEU A 243 -13.41 23.48 11.60
CA LEU A 243 -12.01 23.85 11.34
C LEU A 243 -11.02 22.90 12.03
N LEU A 244 -11.37 22.34 13.19
CA LEU A 244 -10.52 21.38 13.91
C LEU A 244 -10.19 20.11 13.09
N TRP A 245 -11.05 19.70 12.15
CA TRP A 245 -10.74 18.63 11.18
C TRP A 245 -9.50 18.92 10.32
N LEU A 246 -9.07 20.19 10.23
CA LEU A 246 -7.91 20.63 9.47
C LEU A 246 -6.78 21.13 10.37
N LEU A 247 -7.12 21.92 11.39
CA LEU A 247 -6.15 22.52 12.31
C LEU A 247 -5.37 21.46 13.10
N ILE A 248 -6.03 20.36 13.52
CA ILE A 248 -5.36 19.25 14.20
C ILE A 248 -4.32 18.61 13.26
N PRO A 249 -4.69 18.11 12.06
CA PRO A 249 -3.71 17.56 11.14
C PRO A 249 -2.60 18.52 10.72
N ASP A 250 -2.92 19.79 10.42
CA ASP A 250 -1.94 20.77 10.00
C ASP A 250 -0.94 21.08 11.13
N SER A 251 -1.41 21.19 12.37
CA SER A 251 -0.54 21.39 13.54
C SER A 251 0.38 20.20 13.77
N ILE A 252 -0.17 18.97 13.75
CA ILE A 252 0.61 17.74 13.92
C ILE A 252 1.63 17.62 12.78
N GLY A 253 1.20 17.83 11.53
CA GLY A 253 2.06 17.77 10.36
C GLY A 253 3.19 18.81 10.40
N THR A 254 2.91 20.02 10.89
CA THR A 254 3.90 21.09 11.07
C THR A 254 4.94 20.73 12.14
N LEU A 255 4.48 20.28 13.31
CA LEU A 255 5.34 19.93 14.43
C LEU A 255 6.21 18.69 14.12
N SER A 256 5.59 17.62 13.60
CA SER A 256 6.30 16.41 13.20
C SER A 256 7.18 16.65 11.97
N GLY A 257 6.75 17.49 11.03
CA GLY A 257 7.54 17.92 9.88
C GLY A 257 8.83 18.63 10.28
N LYS A 258 8.74 19.62 11.18
CA LYS A 258 9.91 20.30 11.73
C LYS A 258 10.84 19.32 12.45
N PHE A 259 10.31 18.44 13.29
CA PHE A 259 11.10 17.43 13.99
C PHE A 259 11.89 16.55 13.01
N MET A 260 11.24 16.02 11.98
CA MET A 260 11.92 15.18 10.98
C MET A 260 12.98 15.95 10.19
N ASN A 261 12.67 17.19 9.76
CA ASN A 261 13.61 18.02 9.01
C ASN A 261 14.89 18.33 9.80
N GLU A 262 14.79 18.52 11.11
CA GLU A 262 15.93 18.89 11.96
C GLU A 262 16.68 17.69 12.55
N ASN A 263 16.01 16.54 12.72
CA ASN A 263 16.53 15.45 13.53
C ASN A 263 16.57 14.08 12.82
N CYS A 264 15.96 13.94 11.64
CA CYS A 264 15.88 12.67 10.90
C CYS A 264 16.52 12.81 9.52
N SER A 265 17.09 11.71 9.01
CA SER A 265 17.60 11.63 7.63
C SER A 265 16.43 11.31 6.68
N TRP A 266 15.60 12.31 6.41
CA TRP A 266 14.48 12.18 5.48
C TRP A 266 14.84 12.75 4.09
N HIS A 267 14.28 12.15 3.03
CA HIS A 267 14.52 12.59 1.66
C HIS A 267 13.52 13.66 1.26
N SER A 268 13.98 14.90 1.09
CA SER A 268 13.19 15.96 0.47
C SER A 268 12.74 15.58 -0.94
N TRP A 269 11.77 16.32 -1.50
CA TRP A 269 11.30 16.08 -2.86
C TRP A 269 12.44 15.93 -3.87
N ASN A 270 13.51 16.72 -3.75
CA ASN A 270 14.65 16.71 -4.67
C ASN A 270 15.66 15.58 -4.43
N GLU A 271 15.59 14.92 -3.28
CA GLU A 271 16.44 13.78 -2.92
C GLU A 271 15.74 12.45 -3.20
N LEU A 272 14.41 12.46 -3.38
CA LEU A 272 13.68 11.26 -3.76
C LEU A 272 14.19 10.72 -5.11
N PRO A 273 14.41 9.40 -5.21
CA PRO A 273 14.88 8.78 -6.44
C PRO A 273 13.82 8.84 -7.53
N ILE A 274 14.28 9.08 -8.76
CA ILE A 274 13.43 9.04 -9.95
C ILE A 274 13.22 7.57 -10.32
N ARG A 275 11.97 7.22 -10.60
CA ARG A 275 11.48 5.87 -10.88
C ARG A 275 10.98 5.80 -12.33
N PRO A 276 10.74 4.60 -12.87
CA PRO A 276 10.09 4.42 -14.17
C PRO A 276 8.82 5.26 -14.33
N HIS A 277 8.47 5.56 -15.59
CA HIS A 277 7.25 6.30 -15.94
C HIS A 277 7.09 7.67 -15.27
N GLY A 278 8.20 8.30 -14.88
CA GLY A 278 8.21 9.63 -14.26
C GLY A 278 7.78 9.64 -12.79
N GLY A 279 7.74 8.46 -12.16
CA GLY A 279 7.56 8.35 -10.72
C GLY A 279 8.75 8.92 -9.96
N ARG A 280 8.52 9.32 -8.71
CA ARG A 280 9.55 9.80 -7.80
C ARG A 280 9.17 9.43 -6.39
N TRP A 281 9.67 8.30 -5.89
CA TRP A 281 9.16 7.75 -4.63
C TRP A 281 10.10 6.81 -3.89
N ILE A 282 9.92 6.75 -2.57
CA ILE A 282 10.36 5.66 -1.69
C ILE A 282 9.11 4.94 -1.20
N CYS A 283 9.08 3.61 -1.35
CA CYS A 283 7.94 2.77 -0.98
C CYS A 283 8.06 2.30 0.47
N THR A 284 6.93 2.11 1.13
CA THR A 284 6.80 1.40 2.42
C THR A 284 5.64 0.43 2.29
N GLY A 285 5.84 -0.82 2.71
CA GLY A 285 4.77 -1.82 2.75
C GLY A 285 4.38 -2.22 4.17
N GLY A 286 3.19 -2.80 4.29
CA GLY A 286 2.72 -3.48 5.49
C GLY A 286 1.94 -4.74 5.12
N GLU A 287 2.20 -5.85 5.80
CA GLU A 287 1.36 -7.04 5.67
C GLU A 287 -0.04 -6.73 6.24
N ILE A 288 -1.11 -7.09 5.52
CA ILE A 288 -2.47 -6.83 5.99
C ILE A 288 -2.69 -7.54 7.32
N PHE A 289 -3.17 -6.77 8.29
CA PHE A 289 -3.45 -7.24 9.64
C PHE A 289 -4.59 -8.28 9.62
N ASP A 290 -4.30 -9.50 10.08
CA ASP A 290 -5.29 -10.58 10.17
C ASP A 290 -6.25 -10.36 11.34
N ARG A 291 -7.38 -9.74 11.04
CA ARG A 291 -8.42 -9.41 12.03
C ARG A 291 -8.99 -10.63 12.77
N SER A 292 -8.86 -11.84 12.23
CA SER A 292 -9.50 -13.02 12.82
C SER A 292 -8.85 -13.50 14.12
N GLN A 293 -7.63 -13.06 14.40
CA GLN A 293 -6.82 -13.51 15.54
C GLN A 293 -6.63 -12.44 16.62
N HIS A 294 -7.28 -11.28 16.49
CA HIS A 294 -7.04 -10.10 17.32
C HIS A 294 -8.31 -9.58 18.00
N THR A 295 -8.14 -8.89 19.13
CA THR A 295 -9.28 -8.28 19.83
C THR A 295 -9.79 -7.06 19.06
N LYS A 296 -11.02 -6.63 19.33
CA LYS A 296 -11.58 -5.43 18.72
C LYS A 296 -10.71 -4.19 18.99
N GLU A 297 -10.20 -4.06 20.21
CA GLU A 297 -9.34 -2.95 20.62
C GLU A 297 -8.01 -2.93 19.86
N GLU A 298 -7.44 -4.10 19.56
CA GLU A 298 -6.22 -4.21 18.76
C GLU A 298 -6.47 -3.86 17.29
N ILE A 299 -7.61 -4.31 16.74
CA ILE A 299 -8.03 -3.96 15.38
C ILE A 299 -8.26 -2.45 15.28
N ASP A 300 -9.00 -1.87 16.21
CA ASP A 300 -9.30 -0.44 16.24
C ASP A 300 -8.01 0.39 16.39
N LEU A 301 -7.03 -0.05 17.19
CA LEU A 301 -5.74 0.63 17.32
C LEU A 301 -4.98 0.68 15.98
N VAL A 302 -4.97 -0.41 15.22
CA VAL A 302 -4.29 -0.49 13.93
C VAL A 302 -5.05 0.28 12.85
N ASP A 303 -6.36 0.06 12.73
CA ASP A 303 -7.21 0.71 11.72
C ASP A 303 -7.22 2.24 11.88
N ASN A 304 -7.25 2.73 13.12
CA ASN A 304 -7.26 4.17 13.42
C ASN A 304 -5.88 4.84 13.32
N TRP A 305 -4.82 4.10 12.96
CA TRP A 305 -3.48 4.67 12.79
C TRP A 305 -3.19 5.12 11.36
N PHE A 306 -3.77 4.44 10.38
CA PHE A 306 -3.46 4.70 8.98
C PHE A 306 -4.13 5.98 8.47
N LEU A 307 -3.47 6.63 7.52
CA LEU A 307 -3.98 7.73 6.74
C LEU A 307 -3.48 7.62 5.30
N ILE A 308 -4.17 8.28 4.39
CA ILE A 308 -3.68 8.54 3.05
C ILE A 308 -3.37 10.04 2.94
N GLY A 309 -2.24 10.38 2.33
CA GLY A 309 -1.75 11.76 2.16
C GLY A 309 -0.56 12.06 3.10
N PRO A 310 -0.22 13.33 3.31
CA PRO A 310 -0.80 14.51 2.67
C PRO A 310 -0.53 14.54 1.16
N TYR A 311 -1.59 14.70 0.37
CA TYR A 311 -1.48 14.97 -1.06
C TYR A 311 -1.50 16.48 -1.28
N SER A 312 -0.69 16.95 -2.22
CA SER A 312 -0.75 18.33 -2.67
C SER A 312 -0.65 18.43 -4.19
N SER A 313 -1.39 19.39 -4.73
CA SER A 313 -1.38 19.72 -6.16
C SER A 313 -1.53 21.22 -6.34
N THR A 314 -0.93 21.76 -7.39
CA THR A 314 -1.07 23.18 -7.72
C THR A 314 -1.62 23.32 -9.13
N ILE A 315 -2.75 24.02 -9.26
CA ILE A 315 -3.41 24.33 -10.52
C ILE A 315 -3.65 25.84 -10.55
N ASP A 316 -3.13 26.52 -11.57
CA ASP A 316 -3.37 27.96 -11.79
C ASP A 316 -3.01 28.85 -10.59
N GLY A 317 -1.90 28.51 -9.90
CA GLY A 317 -1.43 29.26 -8.73
C GLY A 317 -2.20 28.97 -7.44
N ILE A 318 -3.21 28.10 -7.46
CA ILE A 318 -3.95 27.65 -6.28
C ILE A 318 -3.46 26.25 -5.91
N LYS A 319 -2.97 26.10 -4.68
CA LYS A 319 -2.53 24.85 -4.11
C LYS A 319 -3.71 24.20 -3.37
N MET A 320 -3.96 22.92 -3.63
CA MET A 320 -4.82 22.10 -2.78
C MET A 320 -3.94 21.22 -1.91
N TRP A 321 -4.35 21.07 -0.65
CA TRP A 321 -3.81 20.11 0.27
C TRP A 321 -4.94 19.21 0.77
N CYS A 322 -4.72 17.90 0.80
CA CYS A 322 -5.71 16.97 1.35
C CYS A 322 -5.08 15.79 2.07
N ILE A 323 -5.81 15.31 3.08
CA ILE A 323 -5.58 14.06 3.79
C ILE A 323 -6.89 13.29 3.87
N SER A 324 -6.80 11.98 4.07
CA SER A 324 -7.94 11.18 4.48
C SER A 324 -7.53 10.18 5.53
N THR A 325 -8.32 10.08 6.59
CA THR A 325 -8.17 9.07 7.66
C THR A 325 -9.34 8.09 7.59
N VAL A 326 -9.35 7.10 8.49
CA VAL A 326 -10.47 6.16 8.62
C VAL A 326 -11.82 6.84 8.82
N LEU A 327 -11.87 7.93 9.60
CA LEU A 327 -13.08 8.74 9.82
C LEU A 327 -13.56 9.43 8.54
N LEU A 328 -12.64 9.70 7.61
CA LEU A 328 -12.93 10.38 6.35
C LEU A 328 -13.16 9.40 5.19
N GLY A 329 -13.14 8.09 5.48
CA GLY A 329 -13.37 7.02 4.50
C GLY A 329 -12.13 6.56 3.73
N MET A 330 -10.92 7.00 4.14
CA MET A 330 -9.66 6.67 3.45
C MET A 330 -9.73 6.94 1.93
N ASP A 331 -10.37 8.04 1.53
CA ASP A 331 -10.57 8.40 0.13
C ASP A 331 -10.59 9.93 -0.05
N TYR A 332 -9.71 10.41 -0.94
CA TYR A 332 -9.69 11.79 -1.42
C TYR A 332 -9.72 11.88 -2.95
N SER A 333 -10.10 10.80 -3.64
CA SER A 333 -10.12 10.71 -5.10
C SER A 333 -10.96 11.81 -5.73
N SER A 334 -12.13 12.12 -5.16
CA SER A 334 -13.00 13.22 -5.58
C SER A 334 -12.30 14.59 -5.52
N ALA A 335 -11.48 14.84 -4.51
CA ALA A 335 -10.69 16.07 -4.41
C ALA A 335 -9.59 16.13 -5.48
N LYS A 336 -8.95 15.00 -5.79
CA LYS A 336 -7.93 14.90 -6.86
C LYS A 336 -8.48 15.14 -8.27
N GLN A 337 -9.78 14.95 -8.47
CA GLN A 337 -10.44 15.14 -9.77
C GLN A 337 -10.85 16.59 -10.04
N LEU A 338 -10.66 17.50 -9.08
CA LEU A 338 -10.95 18.93 -9.27
C LEU A 338 -10.04 19.51 -10.37
N ASN A 339 -10.65 20.13 -11.37
CA ASN A 339 -9.98 20.69 -12.53
C ASN A 339 -9.83 22.21 -12.40
N LYS A 340 -9.21 22.85 -13.41
CA LYS A 340 -8.99 24.30 -13.43
C LYS A 340 -10.27 25.12 -13.18
N THR A 341 -11.39 24.74 -13.78
CA THR A 341 -12.68 25.44 -13.61
C THR A 341 -13.20 25.31 -12.17
N ASP A 342 -13.06 24.13 -11.57
CA ASP A 342 -13.48 23.88 -10.18
C ASP A 342 -12.68 24.77 -9.21
N TYR A 343 -11.38 24.94 -9.43
CA TYR A 343 -10.55 25.83 -8.61
C TYR A 343 -10.96 27.31 -8.77
N GLN A 344 -11.27 27.73 -9.99
CA GLN A 344 -11.68 29.11 -10.27
C GLN A 344 -13.03 29.45 -9.63
N ILE A 345 -14.01 28.53 -9.67
CA ILE A 345 -15.29 28.76 -9.00
C ILE A 345 -15.13 28.79 -7.48
N CYS A 346 -14.28 27.92 -6.91
CA CYS A 346 -13.98 27.93 -5.49
C CYS A 346 -13.37 29.27 -5.05
N ARG A 347 -12.43 29.81 -5.82
CA ARG A 347 -11.88 31.15 -5.58
C ARG A 347 -12.96 32.22 -5.58
N LYS A 348 -13.83 32.25 -6.60
CA LYS A 348 -14.89 33.27 -6.69
C LYS A 348 -15.86 33.23 -5.51
N ILE A 349 -16.18 32.03 -5.02
CA ILE A 349 -17.01 31.84 -3.83
C ILE A 349 -16.30 32.34 -2.58
N ALA A 350 -15.05 31.91 -2.35
CA ALA A 350 -14.29 32.25 -1.15
C ALA A 350 -14.10 33.78 -0.97
N PHE A 351 -13.83 34.49 -2.07
CA PHE A 351 -13.60 35.94 -2.06
C PHE A 351 -14.83 36.78 -2.38
N LYS A 352 -16.01 36.15 -2.43
CA LYS A 352 -17.30 36.84 -2.69
C LYS A 352 -17.30 37.68 -3.98
N THR A 353 -16.60 37.21 -5.01
CA THR A 353 -16.54 37.86 -6.34
C THR A 353 -17.48 37.22 -7.37
N LEU A 354 -18.24 36.19 -6.96
CA LEU A 354 -19.23 35.54 -7.80
C LEU A 354 -20.46 36.43 -7.98
N SER A 355 -20.72 36.89 -9.22
CA SER A 355 -21.95 37.61 -9.55
C SER A 355 -23.01 36.63 -10.07
N SER A 356 -24.16 36.55 -9.39
CA SER A 356 -25.29 35.68 -9.78
C SER A 356 -25.88 36.02 -11.15
N ASP A 357 -25.73 37.29 -11.57
CA ASP A 357 -26.42 37.83 -12.75
C ASP A 357 -25.57 37.69 -14.03
N ALA A 358 -24.33 37.21 -13.91
CA ALA A 358 -23.35 37.13 -15.00
C ALA A 358 -22.59 35.79 -15.06
N LEU A 359 -23.19 34.69 -14.58
CA LEU A 359 -22.57 33.36 -14.66
C LEU A 359 -22.56 32.82 -16.10
N THR A 360 -21.38 32.42 -16.57
CA THR A 360 -21.23 31.64 -17.80
C THR A 360 -21.83 30.24 -17.63
N ASP A 361 -22.16 29.56 -18.73
CA ASP A 361 -22.74 28.21 -18.64
C ASP A 361 -21.76 27.18 -18.04
N ILE A 362 -20.46 27.37 -18.29
CA ILE A 362 -19.38 26.58 -17.68
C ILE A 362 -19.36 26.76 -16.15
N GLU A 363 -19.55 27.99 -15.66
CA GLU A 363 -19.59 28.25 -14.21
C GLU A 363 -20.85 27.70 -13.56
N LYS A 364 -22.00 27.75 -14.24
CA LYS A 364 -23.24 27.12 -13.77
C LYS A 364 -23.06 25.61 -13.64
N GLU A 365 -22.46 24.97 -14.64
CA GLU A 365 -22.17 23.54 -14.61
C GLU A 365 -21.21 23.19 -13.46
N ALA A 366 -20.15 23.96 -13.26
CA ALA A 366 -19.21 23.78 -12.15
C ALA A 366 -19.87 23.98 -10.77
N LEU A 367 -20.79 24.93 -10.63
CA LEU A 367 -21.56 25.12 -9.39
C LEU A 367 -22.49 23.94 -9.11
N VAL A 368 -23.23 23.46 -10.12
CA VAL A 368 -24.11 22.29 -9.99
C VAL A 368 -23.30 21.07 -9.59
N LYS A 369 -22.22 20.79 -10.34
CA LYS A 369 -21.27 19.71 -10.03
C LYS A 369 -20.74 19.84 -8.59
N GLY A 370 -20.36 21.03 -8.15
CA GLY A 370 -19.83 21.21 -6.80
C GLY A 370 -20.84 21.04 -5.68
N VAL A 371 -22.10 21.38 -5.93
CA VAL A 371 -23.20 21.09 -5.01
C VAL A 371 -23.52 19.60 -4.98
N GLU A 372 -23.48 18.91 -6.12
CA GLU A 372 -23.69 17.46 -6.22
C GLU A 372 -22.57 16.69 -5.51
N GLN A 373 -21.31 17.04 -5.77
CA GLN A 373 -20.13 16.43 -5.17
C GLN A 373 -19.92 16.85 -3.71
N GLY A 374 -20.58 17.90 -3.23
CA GLY A 374 -20.62 18.27 -1.82
C GLY A 374 -19.51 19.20 -1.33
N TYR A 375 -18.67 19.73 -2.22
CA TYR A 375 -17.69 20.76 -1.85
C TYR A 375 -18.22 22.19 -1.86
N ILE A 376 -19.41 22.40 -2.43
CA ILE A 376 -20.16 23.65 -2.38
C ILE A 376 -21.51 23.38 -1.71
N ARG A 377 -21.92 24.28 -0.82
CA ARG A 377 -23.27 24.31 -0.25
C ARG A 377 -23.97 25.60 -0.65
N LYS A 378 -25.30 25.54 -0.74
CA LYS A 378 -26.14 26.71 -0.94
C LYS A 378 -26.91 26.97 0.35
N ILE A 379 -26.63 28.08 1.01
CA ILE A 379 -27.25 28.48 2.28
C ILE A 379 -27.87 29.86 2.07
N ASN A 380 -29.17 30.00 2.35
CA ASN A 380 -29.90 31.27 2.21
C ASN A 380 -29.75 31.98 0.85
N GLY A 381 -29.58 31.19 -0.23
CA GLY A 381 -29.38 31.73 -1.59
C GLY A 381 -27.93 31.98 -1.98
N GLU A 382 -27.00 32.00 -1.03
CA GLU A 382 -25.57 32.19 -1.26
C GLU A 382 -24.84 30.84 -1.38
N PHE A 383 -23.79 30.81 -2.20
CA PHE A 383 -22.90 29.65 -2.30
C PHE A 383 -21.75 29.79 -1.30
N GLN A 384 -21.42 28.69 -0.62
CA GLN A 384 -20.34 28.61 0.35
C GLN A 384 -19.52 27.35 0.12
N LEU A 385 -18.21 27.42 0.35
CA LEU A 385 -17.34 26.24 0.32
C LEU A 385 -17.49 25.43 1.60
N THR A 386 -17.38 24.10 1.49
CA THR A 386 -17.36 23.23 2.67
C THR A 386 -15.97 23.04 3.26
N PHE A 387 -14.96 23.63 2.65
CA PHE A 387 -13.56 23.63 3.06
C PHE A 387 -12.99 25.04 2.94
N PRO A 388 -11.96 25.40 3.72
CA PRO A 388 -11.36 26.73 3.65
C PRO A 388 -10.48 26.89 2.41
N LEU A 389 -10.57 28.07 1.82
CA LEU A 389 -9.60 28.59 0.86
C LEU A 389 -8.88 29.76 1.54
N LEU A 390 -7.58 29.59 1.76
CA LEU A 390 -6.73 30.47 2.53
C LEU A 390 -5.76 31.25 1.63
N THR A 391 -5.23 32.37 2.11
CA THR A 391 -4.02 32.94 1.51
C THR A 391 -2.79 32.15 2.00
N ASN A 392 -1.70 32.15 1.22
CA ASN A 392 -0.45 31.55 1.66
C ASN A 392 0.04 32.16 2.99
N GLN A 393 -0.19 33.46 3.19
CA GLN A 393 0.13 34.15 4.44
C GLN A 393 -0.70 33.59 5.62
N GLN A 394 -2.00 33.35 5.43
CA GLN A 394 -2.83 32.74 6.48
C GLN A 394 -2.31 31.33 6.83
N VAL A 395 -1.90 30.52 5.84
CA VAL A 395 -1.31 29.20 6.09
C VAL A 395 -0.02 29.34 6.91
N GLU A 396 0.86 30.27 6.55
CA GLU A 396 2.10 30.53 7.30
C GLU A 396 1.82 30.98 8.74
N GLU A 397 0.85 31.87 8.96
CA GLU A 397 0.46 32.34 10.30
C GLU A 397 -0.11 31.21 11.17
N LEU A 398 -0.89 30.28 10.59
CA LEU A 398 -1.39 29.09 11.29
C LEU A 398 -0.24 28.16 11.67
N GLN A 399 0.67 27.89 10.74
CA GLN A 399 1.84 27.06 10.98
C GLN A 399 2.75 27.66 12.04
N GLN A 400 2.97 28.98 12.02
CA GLN A 400 3.72 29.66 13.08
C GLN A 400 3.04 29.54 14.44
N THR A 401 1.72 29.68 14.50
CA THR A 401 0.96 29.47 15.73
C THR A 401 1.15 28.04 16.26
N ALA A 402 1.17 27.02 15.39
CA ALA A 402 1.46 25.65 15.80
C ALA A 402 2.92 25.47 16.28
N LEU A 403 3.88 26.12 15.62
CA LEU A 403 5.31 26.03 15.94
C LEU A 403 5.67 26.59 17.32
N GLU A 404 4.87 27.50 17.88
CA GLU A 404 5.03 27.98 19.27
C GLU A 404 4.94 26.85 20.31
N LEU A 405 4.33 25.71 19.96
CA LEU A 405 4.26 24.52 20.82
C LEU A 405 5.52 23.64 20.72
N TYR A 406 6.39 23.83 19.70
CA TYR A 406 7.42 22.87 19.32
C TYR A 406 8.33 22.44 20.45
N ASP A 407 8.89 23.39 21.19
CA ASP A 407 9.83 23.08 22.29
C ASP A 407 9.17 22.26 23.40
N GLN A 408 7.86 22.44 23.63
CA GLN A 408 7.11 21.71 24.65
C GLN A 408 6.80 20.26 24.25
N VAL A 409 6.86 19.94 22.96
CA VAL A 409 6.57 18.59 22.41
C VAL A 409 7.81 17.90 21.85
N LEU A 410 8.97 18.57 21.84
CA LEU A 410 10.22 18.05 21.29
C LEU A 410 10.65 16.76 21.99
N ASP A 411 10.63 16.73 23.32
CA ASP A 411 11.00 15.53 24.09
C ASP A 411 10.07 14.35 23.79
N ASN A 412 8.78 14.61 23.60
CA ASN A 412 7.79 13.59 23.25
C ASN A 412 8.04 13.01 21.84
N ASN A 413 8.39 13.86 20.87
CA ASN A 413 8.78 13.42 19.54
C ASN A 413 10.04 12.56 19.59
N TRP A 414 11.04 12.97 20.36
CA TRP A 414 12.26 12.18 20.58
C TRP A 414 11.97 10.84 21.24
N GLU A 415 11.14 10.81 22.27
CA GLU A 415 10.76 9.57 22.95
C GLU A 415 10.08 8.60 21.97
N THR A 416 9.11 9.08 21.19
CA THR A 416 8.40 8.26 20.20
C THR A 416 9.35 7.78 19.11
N TYR A 417 10.21 8.66 18.57
CA TYR A 417 11.21 8.28 17.58
C TYR A 417 12.14 7.19 18.09
N ARG A 418 12.66 7.31 19.33
CA ARG A 418 13.53 6.29 19.94
C ARG A 418 12.82 4.96 20.08
N LYS A 419 11.56 4.95 20.54
CA LYS A 419 10.74 3.73 20.67
C LYS A 419 10.50 3.05 19.33
N VAL A 420 10.09 3.81 18.30
CA VAL A 420 9.91 3.29 16.93
C VAL A 420 11.21 2.70 16.41
N LYS A 421 12.32 3.43 16.53
CA LYS A 421 13.64 3.00 16.06
C LYS A 421 14.12 1.73 16.76
N GLN A 422 14.01 1.66 18.09
CA GLN A 422 14.41 0.50 18.87
C GLN A 422 13.65 -0.78 18.49
N LEU A 423 12.34 -0.66 18.23
CA LEU A 423 11.49 -1.81 17.92
C LEU A 423 11.61 -2.28 16.46
N MET A 424 11.75 -1.34 15.53
CA MET A 424 11.70 -1.61 14.09
C MET A 424 13.08 -1.86 13.48
N GLN A 425 14.09 -1.05 13.82
CA GLN A 425 15.38 -1.08 13.15
C GLN A 425 16.07 -2.46 13.16
N PRO A 426 16.04 -3.25 14.25
CA PRO A 426 16.70 -4.57 14.29
C PRO A 426 16.15 -5.59 13.29
N ARG A 427 14.92 -5.41 12.80
CA ARG A 427 14.24 -6.34 11.88
C ARG A 427 14.28 -5.88 10.42
N ILE A 428 14.86 -4.71 10.16
CA ILE A 428 14.94 -4.15 8.82
C ILE A 428 16.25 -4.61 8.17
N PRO A 429 16.19 -5.17 6.95
CA PRO A 429 17.38 -5.55 6.19
C PRO A 429 18.39 -4.40 6.07
N VAL A 430 19.68 -4.72 6.19
CA VAL A 430 20.78 -3.74 6.25
C VAL A 430 20.77 -2.77 5.07
N HIS A 431 20.44 -3.24 3.86
CA HIS A 431 20.40 -2.38 2.67
C HIS A 431 19.29 -1.31 2.70
N LEU A 432 18.30 -1.46 3.58
CA LEU A 432 17.18 -0.54 3.74
C LEU A 432 17.37 0.44 4.90
N HIS A 433 18.46 0.34 5.67
CA HIS A 433 18.70 1.21 6.84
C HIS A 433 18.73 2.69 6.48
N SER A 434 19.23 3.05 5.29
CA SER A 434 19.24 4.43 4.79
C SER A 434 17.84 5.00 4.54
N SER A 435 16.84 4.14 4.28
CA SER A 435 15.46 4.55 4.00
C SER A 435 14.57 4.53 5.25
N PHE A 436 15.12 4.12 6.41
CA PHE A 436 14.38 3.96 7.67
C PHE A 436 13.62 5.22 8.06
N ASP A 437 14.33 6.33 8.21
CA ASP A 437 13.77 7.58 8.71
C ASP A 437 12.67 8.12 7.77
N THR A 438 12.84 7.97 6.46
CA THR A 438 11.81 8.42 5.49
C THR A 438 10.57 7.52 5.51
N SER A 439 10.77 6.20 5.62
CA SER A 439 9.71 5.20 5.38
C SER A 439 8.88 4.89 6.62
N VAL A 440 9.54 4.86 7.78
CA VAL A 440 8.99 4.32 9.04
C VAL A 440 8.60 5.45 9.97
N THR A 441 9.48 6.44 10.18
CA THR A 441 9.19 7.56 11.08
C THR A 441 8.00 8.40 10.60
N SER A 442 7.87 8.62 9.29
CA SER A 442 6.71 9.30 8.70
C SER A 442 5.40 8.59 9.02
N LEU A 443 5.33 7.26 8.86
CA LEU A 443 4.12 6.48 9.13
C LEU A 443 3.68 6.59 10.60
N PHE A 444 4.63 6.62 11.54
CA PHE A 444 4.29 6.70 12.97
C PHE A 444 4.03 8.13 13.43
N LEU A 445 4.81 9.12 12.99
CA LEU A 445 4.60 10.51 13.42
C LEU A 445 3.39 11.14 12.73
N PHE A 446 3.19 10.93 11.43
CA PHE A 446 1.98 11.39 10.75
C PHE A 446 0.76 10.53 11.10
N GLY A 447 0.91 9.24 11.40
CA GLY A 447 -0.20 8.38 11.86
C GLY A 447 -0.91 8.91 13.12
N ARG A 448 -0.21 9.73 13.93
CA ARG A 448 -0.82 10.46 15.05
C ARG A 448 -1.99 11.35 14.63
N VAL A 449 -2.03 11.81 13.38
CA VAL A 449 -3.16 12.59 12.85
C VAL A 449 -4.46 11.80 12.93
N SER A 450 -4.46 10.53 12.51
CA SER A 450 -5.65 9.68 12.56
C SER A 450 -6.10 9.43 14.00
N ALA A 451 -5.15 9.10 14.89
CA ALA A 451 -5.43 8.93 16.31
C ALA A 451 -5.99 10.21 16.95
N ALA A 452 -5.45 11.38 16.58
CA ALA A 452 -5.91 12.68 17.08
C ALA A 452 -7.34 13.00 16.65
N LEU A 453 -7.66 12.75 15.38
CA LEU A 453 -9.01 12.98 14.87
C LEU A 453 -10.03 12.03 15.50
N VAL A 454 -9.67 10.75 15.72
CA VAL A 454 -10.52 9.79 16.44
C VAL A 454 -10.77 10.25 17.87
N LYS A 455 -9.71 10.60 18.61
CA LYS A 455 -9.83 11.10 19.99
C LYS A 455 -10.69 12.36 20.07
N ALA A 456 -10.49 13.33 19.17
CA ALA A 456 -11.26 14.56 19.13
C ALA A 456 -12.73 14.33 18.70
N TYR A 457 -12.98 13.38 17.79
CA TYR A 457 -14.33 13.01 17.37
C TYR A 457 -15.11 12.34 18.51
N ASP A 458 -14.50 11.35 19.18
CA ASP A 458 -15.11 10.62 20.30
C ASP A 458 -15.36 11.54 21.50
N ALA A 459 -14.51 12.55 21.71
CA ALA A 459 -14.70 13.58 22.72
C ALA A 459 -15.79 14.63 22.35
N GLY A 460 -16.39 14.56 21.15
CA GLY A 460 -17.40 15.49 20.69
C GLY A 460 -16.87 16.89 20.33
N MET A 461 -15.56 17.04 20.12
CA MET A 461 -14.92 18.32 19.78
C MET A 461 -15.07 18.66 18.29
N LEU A 462 -15.21 17.63 17.45
CA LEU A 462 -15.33 17.80 16.00
C LEU A 462 -16.79 17.89 15.58
N SER A 463 -17.03 18.65 14.51
CA SER A 463 -18.35 18.68 13.87
C SER A 463 -18.74 17.29 13.36
N ARG A 464 -20.04 16.97 13.37
CA ARG A 464 -20.53 15.69 12.87
C ARG A 464 -20.18 15.48 11.40
N ILE A 465 -19.82 14.25 11.06
CA ILE A 465 -19.54 13.85 9.69
C ILE A 465 -20.86 13.86 8.90
N ASP A 466 -20.87 14.63 7.82
CA ASP A 466 -21.91 14.56 6.79
C ASP A 466 -21.34 13.74 5.63
N GLU A 467 -21.95 12.59 5.34
CA GLU A 467 -21.51 11.67 4.30
C GLU A 467 -21.36 12.33 2.93
N LYS A 468 -22.14 13.39 2.66
CA LYS A 468 -22.08 14.13 1.40
C LYS A 468 -20.77 14.90 1.23
N ASN A 469 -20.15 15.35 2.31
CA ASN A 469 -18.95 16.19 2.25
C ASN A 469 -17.76 15.64 3.05
N LYS A 470 -17.85 14.41 3.56
CA LYS A 470 -16.81 13.78 4.40
C LYS A 470 -15.41 13.86 3.79
N THR A 471 -15.30 13.64 2.48
CA THR A 471 -14.03 13.70 1.73
C THR A 471 -13.38 15.08 1.77
N TYR A 472 -14.17 16.14 1.95
CA TYR A 472 -13.69 17.52 2.03
C TYR A 472 -13.39 17.98 3.46
N LEU A 473 -13.63 17.14 4.47
CA LEU A 473 -13.32 17.48 5.85
C LEU A 473 -11.82 17.71 6.07
N GLY A 474 -10.98 16.89 5.42
CA GLY A 474 -9.51 16.97 5.44
C GLY A 474 -8.90 17.74 4.26
N VAL A 475 -9.66 18.62 3.60
CA VAL A 475 -9.19 19.42 2.46
C VAL A 475 -9.07 20.89 2.84
N TYR A 476 -8.02 21.57 2.36
CA TYR A 476 -8.01 23.02 2.22
C TYR A 476 -7.34 23.45 0.91
N MET A 477 -7.62 24.65 0.47
CA MET A 477 -6.92 25.30 -0.64
C MET A 477 -6.14 26.52 -0.15
N SER A 478 -5.05 26.85 -0.81
CA SER A 478 -4.32 28.09 -0.57
C SER A 478 -3.89 28.77 -1.88
N ALA A 479 -3.83 30.10 -1.89
CA ALA A 479 -3.37 30.87 -3.03
C ALA A 479 -2.52 32.08 -2.59
N ALA A 480 -1.70 32.61 -3.49
CA ALA A 480 -1.03 33.89 -3.28
C ALA A 480 -2.07 35.00 -3.11
N ALA A 481 -1.78 36.06 -2.34
CA ALA A 481 -2.72 37.16 -2.09
C ALA A 481 -3.21 37.88 -3.36
N GLU A 482 -2.44 37.84 -4.45
CA GLU A 482 -2.84 38.39 -5.76
C GLU A 482 -3.79 37.45 -6.53
N ASN A 483 -3.76 36.17 -6.18
CA ASN A 483 -4.60 35.09 -6.72
C ASN A 483 -5.74 34.69 -5.77
N ALA A 484 -5.86 35.37 -4.63
CA ALA A 484 -6.84 35.21 -3.58
C ALA A 484 -7.67 36.49 -3.56
#